data_AF-A0A3P3QVE4-F1
#
_entry.id   AF-A0A3P3QVE4-F1
#
_cell.length_a   1.000
_cell.length_b   1.000
_cell.length_c   1.000
_cell.angle_alpha   90.00
_cell.angle_beta   90.00
_cell.angle_gamma   90.00
#
_symmetry.space_group_name_H-M   'P 1'
#
loop_
_entity.id
_entity.type
_entity.pdbx_description
1 polymer ?
#
loop_
_entity_poly.entity_id
_entity_poly.type
_entity_poly.pdbx_seq_one_letter_code
_entity_poly.pdbx_strand_id
1 'polypeptide(L)'
;MKFSEIKENNILPFEVEDRELQLLFSFFLHKAPTIDSYLALKSNKNSQKWNDFIRDWKKEYYKFYSKFPSDNKLEQYKLTEKDTIGNKDRAFVCVKKDKKDKKESDYECFVRHLRNAIAHGYVFMKKQKNRIFVLLEDYNKNGNHTAIILVSKSDLKKLKKEMEKDI
;
A
#
# COMPACT_ATOMS: atom_id res chain seq x y z
N MET A 1 10.07 12.93 -11.02
CA MET A 1 10.25 13.40 -9.63
C MET A 1 11.14 12.39 -8.93
N LYS A 2 11.95 12.82 -7.97
CA LYS A 2 12.67 11.92 -7.07
C LYS A 2 11.72 11.30 -6.06
N PHE A 3 12.06 10.12 -5.57
CA PHE A 3 11.33 9.47 -4.48
C PHE A 3 11.29 10.36 -3.23
N SER A 4 12.42 11.00 -2.90
CA SER A 4 12.54 11.95 -1.78
C SER A 4 11.54 13.10 -1.84
N GLU A 5 11.26 13.63 -3.04
CA GLU A 5 10.26 14.70 -3.23
C GLU A 5 8.85 14.28 -2.81
N ILE A 6 8.52 12.99 -2.83
CA ILE A 6 7.23 12.50 -2.32
C ILE A 6 7.22 12.54 -0.79
N LYS A 7 8.32 12.12 -0.15
CA LYS A 7 8.44 12.03 1.31
C LYS A 7 8.43 13.38 2.02
N GLU A 8 8.80 14.44 1.32
CA GLU A 8 8.64 15.81 1.81
C GLU A 8 7.17 16.25 1.95
N ASN A 9 6.23 15.51 1.36
CA ASN A 9 4.81 15.86 1.31
C ASN A 9 3.98 14.88 2.15
N ASN A 10 4.30 14.77 3.45
CA ASN A 10 3.47 14.04 4.40
C ASN A 10 2.09 14.69 4.51
N ILE A 11 1.06 13.86 4.64
CA ILE A 11 -0.32 14.32 4.73
C ILE A 11 -1.03 13.67 5.91
N LEU A 12 -1.96 14.43 6.50
CA LEU A 12 -2.97 13.87 7.39
C LEU A 12 -4.06 13.24 6.51
N PRO A 13 -4.27 11.91 6.55
CA PRO A 13 -5.15 11.23 5.59
C PRO A 13 -6.56 11.81 5.49
N PHE A 14 -7.11 12.33 6.59
CA PHE A 14 -8.48 12.83 6.66
C PHE A 14 -8.62 14.35 6.52
N GLU A 15 -7.51 15.07 6.33
CA GLU A 15 -7.50 16.53 6.20
C GLU A 15 -7.03 17.01 4.82
N VAL A 16 -6.77 16.08 3.89
CA VAL A 16 -6.46 16.43 2.49
C VAL A 16 -7.69 16.97 1.77
N GLU A 17 -7.54 17.96 0.90
CA GLU A 17 -8.66 18.52 0.13
C GLU A 17 -9.38 17.51 -0.78
N ASP A 18 -8.68 16.47 -1.23
CA ASP A 18 -9.23 15.44 -2.12
C ASP A 18 -10.17 14.49 -1.36
N ARG A 19 -11.47 14.81 -1.37
CA ARG A 19 -12.53 14.03 -0.71
C ARG A 19 -12.57 12.56 -1.13
N GLU A 20 -12.31 12.26 -2.40
CA GLU A 20 -12.31 10.86 -2.85
C GLU A 20 -11.13 10.10 -2.26
N LEU A 21 -9.97 10.76 -2.10
CA LEU A 21 -8.83 10.16 -1.42
C LEU A 21 -9.10 9.94 0.08
N GLN A 22 -9.73 10.90 0.76
CA GLN A 22 -10.20 10.72 2.15
C GLN A 22 -11.11 9.48 2.29
N LEU A 23 -12.04 9.28 1.36
CA LEU A 23 -12.95 8.13 1.35
C LEU A 23 -12.19 6.81 1.12
N LEU A 24 -11.16 6.81 0.27
CA LEU A 24 -10.29 5.64 0.09
C LEU A 24 -9.55 5.33 1.39
N PHE A 25 -8.96 6.32 2.05
CA PHE A 25 -8.28 6.10 3.32
C PHE A 25 -9.22 5.59 4.41
N SER A 26 -10.42 6.15 4.51
CA SER A 26 -11.45 5.69 5.45
C SER A 26 -11.82 4.23 5.19
N PHE A 27 -12.00 3.86 3.91
CA PHE A 27 -12.27 2.49 3.53
C PHE A 27 -11.14 1.54 3.95
N PHE A 28 -9.88 1.85 3.62
CA PHE A 28 -8.76 0.97 3.97
C PHE A 28 -8.44 0.93 5.46
N LEU A 29 -8.76 2.01 6.19
CA LEU A 29 -8.61 2.04 7.64
C LEU A 29 -9.66 1.19 8.36
N HIS A 30 -10.92 1.20 7.90
CA HIS A 30 -12.05 0.68 8.67
C HIS A 30 -12.83 -0.47 8.03
N LYS A 31 -12.92 -0.51 6.70
CA LYS A 31 -13.84 -1.39 5.97
C LYS A 31 -13.17 -2.45 5.11
N ALA A 32 -11.91 -2.27 4.70
CA ALA A 32 -11.22 -3.27 3.91
C ALA A 32 -11.28 -4.65 4.61
N PRO A 33 -11.55 -5.75 3.90
CA PRO A 33 -11.70 -7.04 4.54
C PRO A 33 -10.36 -7.51 5.09
N THR A 34 -10.39 -8.52 5.96
CA THR A 34 -9.22 -9.13 6.64
C THR A 34 -8.48 -8.25 7.65
N ILE A 35 -8.80 -6.95 7.72
CA ILE A 35 -8.28 -6.10 8.80
C ILE A 35 -9.05 -6.37 10.09
N ASP A 36 -8.38 -6.13 11.22
CA ASP A 36 -8.99 -6.20 12.54
C ASP A 36 -9.79 -4.91 12.80
N SER A 37 -11.02 -4.89 12.30
CA SER A 37 -12.02 -3.82 12.46
C SER A 37 -13.41 -4.44 12.48
N TYR A 38 -14.28 -3.99 13.39
CA TYR A 38 -15.67 -4.44 13.45
C TYR A 38 -16.46 -4.10 12.18
N LEU A 39 -16.06 -3.04 11.48
CA LEU A 39 -16.66 -2.58 10.23
C LEU A 39 -16.07 -3.24 8.98
N ALA A 40 -15.10 -4.16 9.16
CA ALA A 40 -14.46 -4.85 8.04
C ALA A 40 -15.48 -5.69 7.27
N LEU A 41 -15.41 -5.59 5.95
CA LEU A 41 -16.29 -6.34 5.07
C LEU A 41 -16.04 -7.85 5.21
N LYS A 42 -17.13 -8.62 5.26
CA LYS A 42 -17.07 -10.08 5.12
C LYS A 42 -16.89 -10.40 3.64
N SER A 43 -15.64 -10.59 3.23
CA SER A 43 -15.30 -10.85 1.84
C SER A 43 -14.99 -12.32 1.61
N ASN A 44 -15.64 -12.90 0.60
CA ASN A 44 -15.28 -14.19 0.04
C ASN A 44 -14.26 -14.01 -1.09
N LYS A 45 -13.54 -15.09 -1.45
CA LYS A 45 -12.64 -15.12 -2.61
C LYS A 45 -11.53 -14.05 -2.60
N ASN A 46 -10.99 -13.71 -1.41
CA ASN A 46 -9.93 -12.70 -1.27
C ASN A 46 -8.72 -12.94 -2.19
N SER A 47 -8.31 -14.20 -2.37
CA SER A 47 -7.21 -14.56 -3.28
C SER A 47 -7.51 -14.22 -4.74
N GLN A 48 -8.75 -14.42 -5.20
CA GLN A 48 -9.15 -14.08 -6.58
C GLN A 48 -9.15 -12.57 -6.77
N LYS A 49 -9.75 -11.82 -5.83
CA LYS A 49 -9.78 -10.35 -5.84
C LYS A 49 -8.37 -9.75 -5.87
N TRP A 50 -7.46 -10.34 -5.08
CA TRP A 50 -6.05 -9.98 -5.12
C TRP A 50 -5.43 -10.21 -6.50
N ASN A 51 -5.60 -11.42 -7.05
CA ASN A 51 -5.07 -11.77 -8.36
C ASN A 51 -5.58 -10.82 -9.46
N ASP A 52 -6.85 -10.42 -9.40
CA ASP A 52 -7.45 -9.47 -10.35
C ASP A 52 -6.88 -8.04 -10.20
N PHE A 53 -6.58 -7.63 -8.98
CA PHE A 53 -5.89 -6.37 -8.72
C PHE A 53 -4.47 -6.38 -9.31
N ILE A 54 -3.68 -7.40 -8.99
CA ILE A 54 -2.27 -7.50 -9.40
C ILE A 54 -2.06 -8.04 -10.82
N ARG A 55 -3.12 -8.46 -11.53
CA ARG A 55 -3.01 -9.08 -12.87
C ARG A 55 -2.15 -8.28 -13.85
N ASP A 56 -2.27 -6.95 -13.81
CA ASP A 56 -1.56 -6.04 -14.71
C ASP A 56 -0.23 -5.51 -14.12
N TRP A 57 0.18 -6.03 -12.97
CA TRP A 57 1.44 -5.71 -12.32
C TRP A 57 2.53 -6.65 -12.81
N LYS A 58 3.69 -6.08 -13.16
CA LYS A 58 4.85 -6.89 -13.48
C LYS A 58 5.49 -7.40 -12.19
N LYS A 59 6.02 -8.62 -12.22
CA LYS A 59 6.59 -9.28 -11.02
C LYS A 59 7.77 -8.51 -10.44
N GLU A 60 8.51 -7.77 -11.27
CA GLU A 60 9.61 -6.91 -10.84
C GLU A 60 9.16 -5.67 -10.06
N TYR A 61 7.87 -5.35 -10.02
CA TYR A 61 7.37 -4.17 -9.30
C TYR A 61 7.04 -4.45 -7.84
N TYR A 62 6.97 -5.71 -7.43
CA TYR A 62 6.58 -6.00 -6.06
C TYR A 62 7.18 -7.26 -5.49
N LYS A 63 7.31 -7.29 -4.16
CA LYS A 63 7.79 -8.48 -3.46
C LYS A 63 7.31 -8.52 -2.01
N PHE A 64 6.93 -9.72 -1.59
CA PHE A 64 6.71 -10.05 -0.20
C PHE A 64 7.96 -10.73 0.37
N TYR A 65 8.41 -10.29 1.53
CA TYR A 65 9.58 -10.84 2.24
C TYR A 65 9.22 -11.35 3.63
N SER A 66 10.06 -12.21 4.19
CA SER A 66 10.02 -12.59 5.61
C SER A 66 10.72 -11.57 6.52
N LYS A 67 11.66 -10.79 5.97
CA LYS A 67 12.37 -9.68 6.64
C LYS A 67 12.52 -8.53 5.66
N PHE A 68 12.45 -7.30 6.17
CA PHE A 68 12.60 -6.12 5.33
C PHE A 68 13.97 -6.13 4.63
N PRO A 69 14.02 -5.91 3.30
CA PRO A 69 15.26 -6.04 2.54
C PRO A 69 16.16 -4.81 2.72
N SER A 70 17.42 -4.93 2.30
CA SER A 70 18.38 -3.82 2.28
C SER A 70 18.15 -2.86 1.10
N ASP A 71 18.74 -1.68 1.17
CA ASP A 71 18.59 -0.62 0.17
C ASP A 71 18.95 -1.07 -1.25
N ASN A 72 20.03 -1.84 -1.43
CA ASN A 72 20.42 -2.39 -2.74
C ASN A 72 19.30 -3.22 -3.41
N LYS A 73 18.43 -3.83 -2.60
CA LYS A 73 17.24 -4.53 -3.11
C LYS A 73 16.08 -3.58 -3.36
N LEU A 74 15.89 -2.56 -2.52
CA LEU A 74 14.89 -1.51 -2.72
C LEU A 74 15.12 -0.71 -4.00
N GLU A 75 16.37 -0.46 -4.39
CA GLU A 75 16.74 0.22 -5.65
C GLU A 75 16.15 -0.50 -6.88
N GLN A 76 16.06 -1.83 -6.84
CA GLN A 76 15.47 -2.63 -7.92
C GLN A 76 13.99 -2.31 -8.16
N TYR A 77 13.31 -1.78 -7.13
CA TYR A 77 11.91 -1.40 -7.13
C TYR A 77 11.70 0.12 -7.26
N LYS A 78 12.78 0.90 -7.39
CA LYS A 78 12.78 2.37 -7.31
C LYS A 78 12.21 2.92 -6.01
N LEU A 79 12.53 2.28 -4.89
CA LEU A 79 12.01 2.64 -3.56
C LEU A 79 13.11 3.22 -2.64
N THR A 80 14.11 3.88 -3.21
CA THR A 80 15.14 4.62 -2.46
C THR A 80 15.11 6.10 -2.79
N GLU A 81 15.61 6.93 -1.88
CA GLU A 81 15.56 8.40 -1.97
C GLU A 81 16.10 8.98 -3.29
N LYS A 82 17.15 8.35 -3.85
CA LYS A 82 17.80 8.79 -5.10
C LYS A 82 17.04 8.42 -6.38
N ASP A 83 16.06 7.52 -6.29
CA ASP A 83 15.39 6.97 -7.46
C ASP A 83 14.50 7.99 -8.15
N THR A 84 14.49 7.94 -9.49
CA THR A 84 13.61 8.76 -10.31
C THR A 84 12.31 8.01 -10.58
N ILE A 85 11.21 8.59 -10.13
CA ILE A 85 9.85 8.11 -10.30
C ILE A 85 9.21 8.76 -11.53
N GLY A 86 8.86 7.90 -12.49
CA GLY A 86 8.10 8.21 -13.69
C GLY A 86 6.59 8.06 -13.48
N ASN A 87 5.80 8.61 -14.40
CA ASN A 87 4.34 8.69 -14.26
C ASN A 87 3.63 7.32 -14.20
N LYS A 88 4.25 6.24 -14.70
CA LYS A 88 3.69 4.87 -14.68
C LYS A 88 4.25 4.01 -13.55
N ASP A 89 5.23 4.51 -12.81
CA ASP A 89 5.87 3.73 -11.75
C ASP A 89 4.86 3.48 -10.62
N ARG A 90 4.90 2.24 -10.14
CA ARG A 90 4.21 1.73 -8.97
C ARG A 90 5.02 0.55 -8.49
N ALA A 91 5.21 0.44 -7.19
CA ALA A 91 5.97 -0.66 -6.63
C ALA A 91 5.62 -0.85 -5.15
N PHE A 92 5.82 -2.05 -4.62
CA PHE A 92 5.75 -2.24 -3.19
C PHE A 92 6.62 -3.37 -2.68
N VAL A 93 7.05 -3.21 -1.44
CA VAL A 93 7.74 -4.23 -0.68
C VAL A 93 7.04 -4.35 0.67
N CYS A 94 6.62 -5.56 1.04
CA CYS A 94 5.89 -5.82 2.29
C CYS A 94 6.47 -7.03 3.03
N VAL A 95 6.55 -6.94 4.35
CA VAL A 95 6.99 -8.05 5.22
C VAL A 95 5.79 -8.84 5.72
N LYS A 96 5.77 -10.14 5.41
CA LYS A 96 4.73 -11.04 5.90
C LYS A 96 4.89 -11.34 7.38
N LYS A 97 3.76 -11.44 8.07
CA LYS A 97 3.67 -11.95 9.44
C LYS A 97 3.41 -13.45 9.42
N ASP A 98 4.32 -14.20 8.81
CA ASP A 98 4.24 -15.66 8.83
C ASP A 98 4.59 -16.18 10.23
N LYS A 99 3.67 -16.92 10.84
CA LYS A 99 3.89 -17.67 12.08
C LYS A 99 3.95 -19.16 11.75
N LYS A 100 4.51 -19.95 12.68
CA LYS A 100 4.67 -21.41 12.54
C LYS A 100 3.39 -22.11 12.07
N ASP A 101 2.24 -21.70 12.58
CA ASP A 101 0.95 -22.37 12.32
C ASP A 101 -0.04 -21.54 11.49
N LYS A 102 0.35 -20.34 11.05
CA LYS A 102 -0.50 -19.47 10.21
C LYS A 102 0.34 -18.66 9.26
N LYS A 103 0.16 -18.93 7.96
CA LYS A 103 0.75 -18.14 6.88
C LYS A 103 -0.19 -17.00 6.52
N GLU A 104 0.38 -15.82 6.36
CA GLU A 104 -0.35 -14.64 5.91
C GLU A 104 -0.42 -14.65 4.38
N SER A 105 -1.62 -14.51 3.83
CA SER A 105 -1.78 -14.35 2.39
C SER A 105 -1.20 -13.01 1.91
N ASP A 106 -0.81 -12.94 0.64
CA ASP A 106 -0.30 -11.70 0.03
C ASP A 106 -1.30 -10.54 0.19
N TYR A 107 -2.58 -10.86 0.03
CA TYR A 107 -3.69 -9.96 0.20
C TYR A 107 -3.77 -9.40 1.63
N GLU A 108 -3.82 -10.27 2.63
CA GLU A 108 -3.87 -9.87 4.05
C GLU A 108 -2.66 -9.00 4.41
N CYS A 109 -1.46 -9.38 3.95
CA CYS A 109 -0.23 -8.65 4.20
C CYS A 109 -0.29 -7.23 3.63
N PHE A 110 -0.67 -7.09 2.35
CA PHE A 110 -0.75 -5.78 1.69
C PHE A 110 -1.76 -4.86 2.37
N VAL A 111 -2.97 -5.36 2.64
CA VAL A 111 -4.05 -4.57 3.24
C VAL A 111 -3.71 -4.16 4.68
N ARG A 112 -3.10 -5.05 5.45
CA ARG A 112 -2.63 -4.75 6.81
C ARG A 112 -1.63 -3.58 6.82
N HIS A 113 -0.63 -3.61 5.94
CA HIS A 113 0.35 -2.53 5.85
C HIS A 113 -0.27 -1.22 5.38
N LEU A 114 -1.18 -1.27 4.41
CA LEU A 114 -1.92 -0.09 3.95
C LEU A 114 -2.71 0.56 5.10
N ARG A 115 -3.44 -0.25 5.88
CA ARG A 115 -4.20 0.18 7.07
C ARG A 115 -3.29 0.77 8.14
N ASN A 116 -2.16 0.13 8.43
CA ASN A 116 -1.22 0.61 9.45
C ASN A 116 -0.58 1.94 9.07
N ALA A 117 -0.15 2.10 7.82
CA ALA A 117 0.42 3.36 7.33
C ALA A 117 -0.57 4.52 7.49
N ILE A 118 -1.84 4.30 7.14
CA ILE A 118 -2.92 5.29 7.34
C ILE A 118 -3.13 5.58 8.82
N ALA A 119 -3.22 4.54 9.66
CA ALA A 119 -3.46 4.68 11.09
C ALA A 119 -2.33 5.43 11.83
N HIS A 120 -1.08 5.26 11.38
CA HIS A 120 0.10 5.85 12.00
C HIS A 120 0.56 7.15 11.31
N GLY A 121 -0.14 7.62 10.27
CA GLY A 121 0.18 8.88 9.59
C GLY A 121 1.41 8.83 8.66
N TYR A 122 1.90 7.64 8.32
CA TYR A 122 3.00 7.44 7.37
C TYR A 122 2.48 7.41 5.94
N VAL A 123 1.75 8.45 5.57
CA VAL A 123 1.14 8.64 4.25
C VAL A 123 1.68 9.91 3.63
N PHE A 124 2.22 9.79 2.43
CA PHE A 124 2.79 10.89 1.69
C PHE A 124 2.11 10.99 0.32
N MET A 125 1.94 12.20 -0.17
CA MET A 125 1.20 12.44 -1.41
C MET A 125 1.92 13.44 -2.30
N LYS A 126 2.07 13.08 -3.58
CA LYS A 126 2.52 14.03 -4.60
C LYS A 126 1.55 14.08 -5.77
N LYS A 127 1.01 15.26 -6.04
CA LYS A 127 0.19 15.52 -7.22
C LYS A 127 1.09 15.88 -8.40
N GLN A 128 0.89 15.17 -9.51
CA GLN A 128 1.40 15.51 -10.83
C GLN A 128 0.23 15.82 -11.77
N LYS A 129 0.51 16.37 -12.95
CA LYS A 129 -0.50 16.90 -13.90
C LYS A 129 -1.72 15.98 -14.08
N ASN A 130 -1.50 14.66 -14.22
CA ASN A 130 -2.57 13.67 -14.47
C ASN A 130 -2.58 12.50 -13.48
N ARG A 131 -1.86 12.59 -12.35
CA ARG A 131 -1.71 11.47 -11.41
C ARG A 131 -1.45 11.96 -10.01
N ILE A 132 -2.08 11.32 -9.04
CA ILE A 132 -1.78 11.51 -7.61
C ILE A 132 -1.07 10.26 -7.14
N PHE A 133 0.20 10.42 -6.77
CA PHE A 133 0.99 9.38 -6.13
C PHE A 133 0.71 9.39 -4.64
N VAL A 134 0.60 8.19 -4.07
CA VAL A 134 0.48 7.94 -2.65
C VAL A 134 1.59 6.98 -2.28
N LEU A 135 2.45 7.41 -1.36
CA LEU A 135 3.47 6.58 -0.75
C LEU A 135 3.02 6.27 0.68
N LEU A 136 3.00 4.98 1.02
CA LEU A 136 2.65 4.50 2.35
C LEU A 136 3.82 3.71 2.92
N GLU A 137 4.26 4.07 4.11
CA GLU A 137 5.30 3.35 4.83
C GLU A 137 4.70 2.72 6.10
N ASP A 138 5.13 1.51 6.45
CA ASP A 138 4.73 0.87 7.71
C ASP A 138 5.96 0.43 8.50
N TYR A 139 5.86 0.52 9.81
CA TYR A 139 6.93 0.28 10.75
C TYR A 139 6.47 -0.68 11.84
N ASN A 140 7.38 -1.52 12.30
CA ASN A 140 7.11 -2.29 13.51
C ASN A 140 7.27 -1.42 14.77
N LYS A 141 6.96 -2.00 15.93
CA LYS A 141 7.06 -1.32 17.23
C LYS A 141 8.46 -0.82 17.59
N ASN A 142 9.49 -1.35 16.93
CA ASN A 142 10.89 -0.97 17.15
C ASN A 142 11.34 0.12 16.17
N GLY A 143 10.44 0.67 15.35
CA GLY A 143 10.75 1.70 14.35
C GLY A 143 11.42 1.15 13.08
N ASN A 144 11.49 -0.18 12.90
CA ASN A 144 12.05 -0.75 11.67
C ASN A 144 10.97 -0.82 10.58
N HIS A 145 11.35 -0.49 9.35
CA HIS A 145 10.47 -0.65 8.19
C HIS A 145 9.96 -2.08 8.06
N THR A 146 8.70 -2.16 7.66
CA THR A 146 8.01 -3.42 7.33
C THR A 146 7.25 -3.34 6.02
N ALA A 147 6.94 -2.14 5.52
CA ALA A 147 6.49 -1.96 4.16
C ALA A 147 6.86 -0.58 3.60
N ILE A 148 7.02 -0.53 2.28
CA ILE A 148 7.03 0.68 1.45
C ILE A 148 6.13 0.39 0.26
N ILE A 149 5.07 1.18 0.09
CA ILE A 149 4.04 0.98 -0.95
C ILE A 149 3.90 2.28 -1.74
N LEU A 150 4.38 2.30 -2.97
CA LEU A 150 4.21 3.39 -3.93
C LEU A 150 3.12 3.03 -4.94
N VAL A 151 1.99 3.72 -4.85
CA VAL A 151 0.82 3.51 -5.71
C VAL A 151 0.26 4.84 -6.18
N SER A 152 -0.70 4.84 -7.10
CA SER A 152 -1.55 6.01 -7.29
C SER A 152 -2.91 5.89 -6.62
N LYS A 153 -3.60 7.02 -6.53
CA LYS A 153 -5.02 7.07 -6.24
C LYS A 153 -5.85 6.10 -7.11
N SER A 154 -5.53 5.96 -8.40
CA SER A 154 -6.26 5.02 -9.28
C SER A 154 -6.01 3.56 -8.94
N ASP A 155 -4.79 3.21 -8.51
CA ASP A 155 -4.48 1.86 -8.04
C ASP A 155 -5.29 1.54 -6.76
N LEU A 156 -5.38 2.48 -5.81
CA LEU A 156 -6.22 2.36 -4.61
C LEU A 156 -7.71 2.22 -4.94
N LYS A 157 -8.22 3.00 -5.91
CA LYS A 157 -9.60 2.87 -6.41
C LYS A 157 -9.85 1.49 -7.01
N LYS A 158 -8.92 0.98 -7.83
CA LYS A 158 -9.02 -0.36 -8.42
C LYS A 158 -9.08 -1.40 -7.31
N LEU A 159 -8.18 -1.33 -6.34
CA LEU A 159 -8.16 -2.27 -5.22
C LEU A 159 -9.47 -2.26 -4.45
N LYS A 160 -9.97 -1.09 -4.03
CA LYS A 160 -11.28 -0.97 -3.36
C LYS A 160 -12.41 -1.61 -4.18
N LYS A 161 -12.46 -1.34 -5.48
CA LYS A 161 -13.48 -1.91 -6.38
C LYS A 161 -13.40 -3.44 -6.42
N GLU A 162 -12.20 -4.02 -6.51
CA GLU A 162 -12.01 -5.48 -6.47
C GLU A 162 -12.47 -6.06 -5.13
N MET A 163 -12.21 -5.37 -4.01
CA MET A 163 -12.64 -5.79 -2.68
C MET A 163 -14.16 -5.82 -2.53
N GLU A 164 -14.84 -4.83 -3.12
CA GLU A 164 -16.30 -4.65 -3.05
C GLU A 164 -17.09 -5.57 -4.00
N LYS A 165 -16.42 -6.34 -4.87
CA LYS A 165 -17.11 -7.34 -5.71
C LYS A 165 -17.68 -8.48 -4.88
N ASP A 166 -18.85 -8.99 -5.27
CA ASP A 166 -19.46 -10.20 -4.70
C ASP A 166 -19.53 -10.19 -3.15
N ILE A 167 -19.80 -9.01 -2.56
CA ILE A 167 -20.11 -8.83 -1.14
C ILE A 167 -21.60 -9.03 -0.91
#